data_AF-A0A653UUK4-F1
#
_entry.id   AF-A0A653UUK4-F1
#
_cell.length_a   1.000
_cell.length_b   1.000
_cell.length_c   1.000
_cell.angle_alpha   90.00
_cell.angle_beta   90.00
_cell.angle_gamma   90.00
#
_symmetry.space_group_name_H-M   'P 1'
#
loop_
_entity.id
_entity.type
_entity.pdbx_description
1 polymer ?
#
loop_
_entity_poly.entity_id
_entity_poly.type
_entity_poly.pdbx_seq_one_letter_code
_entity_poly.pdbx_strand_id
1 'polypeptide(L)'
;MTSTIIPTKDVAALLRKELRTTFPGVRFSVRCSTGTASAWINVHHEDGPTSAQVDDICGKYEGRSFDGMTDTYTDHGTTLVAGKPGEMPTEVLYGCDGINTSRDFTAAGHLAAQRIIRESSNMPHLILCDDAGELVEGRDITGGQGCEFNDGHHAWDRPQLPAWSAVRFLLQHTDLTSTPAHA
;
A
#
# COMPACT_ATOMS: atom_id res chain seq x y z
N MET A 1 29.09 -14.78 -13.66
CA MET A 1 29.13 -14.39 -12.24
C MET A 1 28.09 -15.23 -11.53
N THR A 2 28.42 -15.80 -10.37
CA THR A 2 27.49 -16.66 -9.61
C THR A 2 26.68 -15.77 -8.68
N SER A 3 25.50 -15.34 -9.13
CA SER A 3 24.60 -14.52 -8.32
C SER A 3 24.05 -15.36 -7.16
N THR A 4 24.08 -14.82 -5.94
CA THR A 4 23.58 -15.52 -4.76
C THR A 4 22.07 -15.35 -4.67
N ILE A 5 21.32 -16.45 -4.55
CA ILE A 5 19.86 -16.38 -4.38
C ILE A 5 19.53 -16.15 -2.91
N ILE A 6 18.80 -15.08 -2.61
CA ILE A 6 18.21 -14.86 -1.29
C ILE A 6 16.84 -15.53 -1.26
N PRO A 7 16.59 -16.51 -0.38
CA PRO A 7 15.31 -17.20 -0.34
C PRO A 7 14.18 -16.24 0.08
N THR A 8 12.98 -16.48 -0.42
CA THR A 8 11.77 -15.65 -0.21
C THR A 8 11.54 -15.28 1.27
N LYS A 9 11.83 -16.19 2.19
CA LYS A 9 11.71 -15.96 3.63
C LYS A 9 12.66 -14.87 4.14
N ASP A 10 13.90 -14.87 3.65
CA ASP A 10 14.90 -13.88 4.04
C ASP A 10 14.61 -12.54 3.37
N VAL A 11 14.12 -12.56 2.11
CA VAL A 11 13.56 -11.37 1.43
C VAL A 11 12.45 -10.73 2.27
N ALA A 12 11.49 -11.53 2.77
CA ALA A 12 10.41 -11.04 3.63
C ALA A 12 10.92 -10.42 4.95
N ALA A 13 12.05 -10.89 5.49
CA ALA A 13 12.67 -10.31 6.66
C ALA A 13 13.36 -8.96 6.36
N LEU A 14 14.07 -8.86 5.23
CA LEU A 14 14.68 -7.63 4.74
C LEU A 14 13.61 -6.56 4.45
N LEU A 15 12.58 -6.91 3.69
CA LEU A 15 11.47 -6.03 3.35
C LEU A 15 10.77 -5.50 4.62
N ARG A 16 10.48 -6.37 5.58
CA ARG A 16 9.89 -5.94 6.87
C ARG A 16 10.78 -4.93 7.59
N LYS A 17 12.10 -5.09 7.55
CA LYS A 17 13.05 -4.18 8.21
C LYS A 17 13.05 -2.82 7.52
N GLU A 18 13.07 -2.79 6.18
CA GLU A 18 13.01 -1.54 5.43
C GLU A 18 11.70 -0.79 5.68
N LEU A 19 10.54 -1.46 5.54
CA LEU A 19 9.23 -0.85 5.77
C LEU A 19 9.11 -0.22 7.17
N ARG A 20 9.59 -0.90 8.21
CA ARG A 20 9.59 -0.36 9.58
C ARG A 20 10.54 0.82 9.80
N THR A 21 11.62 0.87 9.02
CA THR A 21 12.59 1.96 9.10
C THR A 21 12.06 3.19 8.36
N THR A 22 11.45 2.98 7.19
CA THR A 22 10.89 4.06 6.36
C THR A 22 9.61 4.66 6.96
N PHE A 23 8.74 3.82 7.54
CA PHE A 23 7.48 4.26 8.14
C PHE A 23 7.46 3.94 9.64
N PRO A 24 8.17 4.72 10.46
CA PRO A 24 8.16 4.52 11.91
C PRO A 24 6.74 4.72 12.46
N GLY A 25 6.33 3.82 13.37
CA GLY A 25 5.00 3.87 13.99
C GLY A 25 3.92 3.06 13.25
N VAL A 26 4.18 2.60 12.03
CA VAL A 26 3.24 1.74 11.28
C VAL A 26 3.56 0.27 11.50
N ARG A 27 2.51 -0.51 11.78
CA ARG A 27 2.64 -1.96 12.00
C ARG A 27 2.46 -2.74 10.71
N PHE A 28 3.57 -3.23 10.15
CA PHE A 28 3.54 -4.12 8.99
C PHE A 28 3.50 -5.60 9.35
N SER A 29 2.62 -6.34 8.67
CA SER A 29 2.60 -7.79 8.60
C SER A 29 3.15 -8.24 7.24
N VAL A 30 4.33 -8.87 7.23
CA VAL A 30 4.98 -9.37 6.00
C VAL A 30 5.10 -10.90 6.05
N ARG A 31 4.32 -11.61 5.26
CA ARG A 31 4.21 -13.08 5.34
C ARG A 31 4.46 -13.73 4.00
N CYS A 32 5.31 -14.74 3.99
CA CYS A 32 5.40 -15.63 2.83
C CYS A 32 4.10 -16.45 2.71
N SER A 33 3.66 -16.65 1.49
CA SER A 33 2.67 -17.65 1.14
C SER A 33 3.25 -19.07 1.34
N THR A 34 2.41 -20.10 1.21
CA THR A 34 2.78 -21.50 1.46
C THR A 34 2.49 -22.39 0.26
N GLY A 35 3.07 -23.59 0.23
CA GLY A 35 2.83 -24.57 -0.85
C GLY A 35 3.37 -24.08 -2.20
N THR A 36 2.55 -24.22 -3.25
CA THR A 36 2.91 -23.80 -4.62
C THR A 36 3.10 -22.29 -4.76
N ALA A 37 2.55 -21.50 -3.83
CA ALA A 37 2.72 -20.05 -3.79
C ALA A 37 3.87 -19.61 -2.88
N SER A 38 4.75 -20.50 -2.42
CA SER A 38 5.80 -20.17 -1.43
C SER A 38 6.81 -19.09 -1.86
N ALA A 39 6.89 -18.79 -3.16
CA ALA A 39 7.68 -17.69 -3.69
C ALA A 39 6.99 -16.31 -3.61
N TRP A 40 5.76 -16.23 -3.10
CA TRP A 40 5.01 -14.98 -2.96
C TRP A 40 5.06 -14.44 -1.52
N ILE A 41 5.02 -13.12 -1.39
CA ILE A 41 4.95 -12.43 -0.11
C ILE A 41 3.66 -11.58 -0.08
N ASN A 42 3.02 -11.53 1.07
CA ASN A 42 1.89 -10.64 1.33
C ASN A 42 2.33 -9.62 2.40
N VAL A 43 2.19 -8.34 2.07
CA VAL A 43 2.42 -7.21 2.96
C VAL A 43 1.06 -6.61 3.31
N HIS A 44 0.78 -6.49 4.60
CA HIS A 44 -0.42 -5.88 5.11
C HIS A 44 -0.08 -4.81 6.15
N HIS A 45 -0.80 -3.70 6.10
CA HIS A 45 -0.79 -2.66 7.12
C HIS A 45 -2.15 -2.00 7.27
N GLU A 46 -2.32 -1.30 8.38
CA GLU A 46 -3.53 -0.52 8.67
C GLU A 46 -3.17 0.97 8.61
N ASP A 47 -4.06 1.79 8.04
CA ASP A 47 -3.90 3.24 7.87
C ASP A 47 -2.49 3.59 7.33
N GLY A 48 -1.81 4.61 7.85
CA GLY A 48 -0.39 4.87 7.53
C GLY A 48 -0.13 5.26 6.07
N PRO A 49 0.96 4.79 5.42
CA PRO A 49 1.31 5.23 4.07
C PRO A 49 0.34 4.69 3.01
N THR A 50 0.27 5.38 1.87
CA THR A 50 -0.46 4.94 0.68
C THR A 50 0.03 3.59 0.17
N SER A 51 -0.85 2.84 -0.51
CA SER A 51 -0.46 1.59 -1.17
C SER A 51 0.68 1.83 -2.15
N ALA A 52 0.62 2.92 -2.94
CA ALA A 52 1.67 3.27 -3.89
C ALA A 52 3.05 3.49 -3.24
N GLN A 53 3.12 4.15 -2.08
CA GLN A 53 4.37 4.33 -1.34
C GLN A 53 4.94 2.99 -0.83
N VAL A 54 4.07 2.05 -0.43
CA VAL A 54 4.49 0.72 0.02
C VAL A 54 4.90 -0.15 -1.18
N ASP A 55 4.17 -0.07 -2.29
CA ASP A 55 4.43 -0.78 -3.54
C ASP A 55 5.80 -0.39 -4.13
N ASP A 56 6.16 0.90 -4.10
CA ASP A 56 7.49 1.36 -4.57
C ASP A 56 8.64 0.68 -3.81
N ILE A 57 8.47 0.46 -2.49
CA ILE A 57 9.46 -0.24 -1.68
C ILE A 57 9.41 -1.74 -1.97
N CYS A 58 8.22 -2.34 -2.06
CA CYS A 58 8.05 -3.77 -2.29
C CYS A 58 8.63 -4.19 -3.64
N GLY A 59 8.38 -3.45 -4.71
CA GLY A 59 8.85 -3.77 -6.06
C GLY A 59 10.37 -3.91 -6.17
N LYS A 60 11.15 -3.25 -5.29
CA LYS A 60 12.62 -3.38 -5.22
C LYS A 60 13.09 -4.78 -4.82
N TYR A 61 12.23 -5.54 -4.17
CA TYR A 61 12.53 -6.88 -3.66
C TYR A 61 12.02 -8.00 -4.56
N GLU A 62 11.23 -7.69 -5.59
CA GLU A 62 10.71 -8.68 -6.54
C GLU A 62 11.83 -9.18 -7.46
N GLY A 63 12.13 -10.47 -7.41
CA GLY A 63 13.09 -11.09 -8.32
C GLY A 63 12.49 -11.40 -9.67
N ARG A 64 11.18 -11.70 -9.69
CA ARG A 64 10.37 -11.98 -10.87
C ARG A 64 9.00 -11.34 -10.71
N SER A 65 8.25 -11.26 -11.80
CA SER A 65 6.82 -10.92 -11.83
C SER A 65 6.08 -11.79 -12.84
N PHE A 66 4.81 -12.09 -12.57
CA PHE A 66 3.94 -12.86 -13.45
C PHE A 66 3.03 -11.92 -14.26
N ASP A 67 3.04 -12.07 -15.59
CA ASP A 67 2.09 -11.41 -16.49
C ASP A 67 0.97 -12.39 -16.87
N GLY A 68 -0.23 -12.11 -16.37
CA GLY A 68 -1.42 -12.92 -16.65
C GLY A 68 -1.98 -12.79 -18.06
N MET A 69 -1.61 -11.77 -18.83
CA MET A 69 -2.04 -11.64 -20.23
C MET A 69 -1.27 -12.56 -21.16
N THR A 70 0.02 -12.76 -20.88
CA THR A 70 0.90 -13.63 -21.67
C THR A 70 1.16 -14.99 -21.03
N ASP A 71 0.72 -15.20 -19.79
CA ASP A 71 0.98 -16.39 -18.98
C ASP A 71 2.49 -16.69 -18.83
N THR A 72 3.28 -15.63 -18.60
CA THR A 72 4.75 -15.72 -18.52
C THR A 72 5.31 -15.01 -17.30
N TYR A 73 6.49 -15.45 -16.86
CA TYR A 73 7.30 -14.75 -15.87
C TYR A 73 8.35 -13.86 -16.53
N THR A 74 8.53 -12.67 -15.97
CA THR A 74 9.64 -11.76 -16.30
C THR A 74 10.61 -11.72 -15.13
N ASP A 75 11.91 -11.93 -15.39
CA ASP A 75 12.97 -11.77 -14.39
C ASP A 75 13.36 -10.29 -14.26
N HIS A 76 13.49 -9.79 -13.02
CA HIS A 76 13.93 -8.43 -12.71
C HIS A 76 15.46 -8.30 -12.55
N GLY A 77 16.19 -9.39 -12.77
CA GLY A 77 17.66 -9.42 -12.71
C GLY A 77 18.20 -9.42 -11.28
N THR A 78 19.42 -8.94 -11.12
CA THR A 78 20.16 -8.97 -9.86
C THR A 78 20.29 -7.59 -9.26
N THR A 79 20.36 -7.53 -7.93
CA THR A 79 20.61 -6.31 -7.16
C THR A 79 21.95 -6.41 -6.45
N LEU A 80 22.69 -5.30 -6.36
CA LEU A 80 23.88 -5.22 -5.54
C LEU A 80 23.49 -4.89 -4.09
N VAL A 81 23.76 -5.80 -3.16
CA VAL A 81 23.54 -5.59 -1.74
C VAL A 81 24.86 -5.31 -1.05
N ALA A 82 24.93 -4.19 -0.33
CA ALA A 82 26.10 -3.83 0.45
C ALA A 82 26.32 -4.84 1.59
N GLY A 83 27.55 -5.37 1.67
CA GLY A 83 28.01 -6.21 2.78
C GLY A 83 28.46 -5.36 3.98
N LYS A 84 29.44 -5.88 4.73
CA LYS A 84 30.03 -5.11 5.85
C LYS A 84 30.89 -3.96 5.31
N PRO A 85 31.13 -2.91 6.13
CA PRO A 85 32.09 -1.86 5.76
C PRO A 85 33.44 -2.46 5.35
N GLY A 86 33.92 -2.12 4.16
CA GLY A 86 35.17 -2.63 3.60
C GLY A 86 35.03 -3.90 2.73
N GLU A 87 33.86 -4.51 2.66
CA GLU A 87 33.56 -5.60 1.72
C GLU A 87 32.95 -5.05 0.42
N MET A 88 33.25 -5.71 -0.70
CA MET A 88 32.60 -5.39 -1.98
C MET A 88 31.11 -5.77 -1.93
N PRO A 89 30.22 -5.02 -2.61
CA PRO A 89 28.82 -5.40 -2.73
C PRO A 89 28.65 -6.78 -3.36
N THR A 90 27.68 -7.54 -2.87
CA THR A 90 27.35 -8.86 -3.40
C THR A 90 26.20 -8.75 -4.38
N GLU A 91 26.35 -9.39 -5.54
CA GLU A 91 25.27 -9.54 -6.50
C GLU A 91 24.30 -10.63 -6.05
N VAL A 92 23.03 -10.25 -5.83
CA VAL A 92 21.99 -11.13 -5.34
C VAL A 92 20.79 -11.18 -6.27
N LEU A 93 20.15 -12.35 -6.34
CA LEU A 93 18.84 -12.54 -6.93
C LEU A 93 17.83 -12.76 -5.80
N TYR A 94 16.77 -11.97 -5.76
CA TYR A 94 15.69 -12.20 -4.80
C TYR A 94 14.84 -13.38 -5.27
N GLY A 95 14.59 -14.34 -4.39
CA GLY A 95 13.83 -15.54 -4.72
C GLY A 95 12.31 -15.37 -4.67
N CYS A 96 11.79 -14.15 -4.57
CA CYS A 96 10.33 -13.93 -4.61
C CYS A 96 9.84 -13.58 -6.01
N ASP A 97 8.69 -14.14 -6.36
CA ASP A 97 8.04 -14.02 -7.66
C ASP A 97 7.01 -12.87 -7.72
N GLY A 98 6.69 -12.30 -6.57
CA GLY A 98 5.73 -11.22 -6.44
C GLY A 98 5.41 -10.89 -4.98
N ILE A 99 5.06 -9.64 -4.75
CA ILE A 99 4.69 -9.11 -3.44
C ILE A 99 3.32 -8.45 -3.56
N ASN A 100 2.31 -9.03 -2.92
CA ASN A 100 0.99 -8.41 -2.83
C ASN A 100 0.95 -7.48 -1.63
N THR A 101 0.44 -6.26 -1.83
CA THR A 101 0.19 -5.33 -0.75
C THR A 101 -1.31 -5.18 -0.50
N SER A 102 -1.68 -5.06 0.77
CA SER A 102 -3.05 -4.72 1.16
C SER A 102 -3.03 -3.73 2.32
N ARG A 103 -3.99 -2.81 2.28
CA ARG A 103 -4.15 -1.77 3.27
C ARG A 103 -5.60 -1.75 3.73
N ASP A 104 -5.80 -1.95 5.03
CA ASP A 104 -7.10 -1.80 5.67
C ASP A 104 -7.17 -0.47 6.42
N PHE A 105 -8.39 0.00 6.66
CA PHE A 105 -8.63 1.28 7.31
C PHE A 105 -9.34 1.07 8.63
N THR A 106 -8.83 1.72 9.67
CA THR A 106 -9.46 1.68 10.99
C THR A 106 -10.53 2.77 11.09
N ALA A 107 -11.31 2.76 12.17
CA ALA A 107 -12.22 3.85 12.50
C ALA A 107 -11.52 5.22 12.53
N ALA A 108 -10.26 5.29 12.99
CA ALA A 108 -9.47 6.52 12.97
C ALA A 108 -9.16 6.97 11.52
N GLY A 109 -8.85 6.03 10.63
CA GLY A 109 -8.71 6.28 9.20
C GLY A 109 -9.99 6.81 8.57
N HIS A 110 -11.16 6.26 8.91
CA HIS A 110 -12.44 6.77 8.42
C HIS A 110 -12.73 8.19 8.91
N LEU A 111 -12.45 8.50 10.18
CA LEU A 111 -12.59 9.86 10.71
C LEU A 111 -11.64 10.84 10.00
N ALA A 112 -10.42 10.42 9.66
CA ALA A 112 -9.51 11.22 8.86
C ALA A 112 -10.07 11.48 7.44
N ALA A 113 -10.64 10.46 6.79
CA ALA A 113 -11.34 10.59 5.51
C ALA A 113 -12.49 11.62 5.60
N GLN A 114 -13.35 11.49 6.62
CA GLN A 114 -14.46 12.41 6.86
C GLN A 114 -13.99 13.84 7.02
N ARG A 115 -12.86 14.05 7.72
CA ARG A 115 -12.25 15.36 7.91
C ARG A 115 -11.78 15.95 6.57
N ILE A 116 -11.08 15.18 5.75
CA ILE A 116 -10.59 15.64 4.44
C ILE A 116 -11.76 16.04 3.53
N ILE A 117 -12.83 15.25 3.49
CA ILE A 117 -14.02 15.62 2.72
C ILE A 117 -14.58 16.95 3.19
N ARG A 118 -14.76 17.11 4.50
CA ARG A 118 -15.34 18.33 5.07
C ARG A 118 -14.47 19.57 4.83
N GLU A 119 -13.15 19.44 4.86
CA GLU A 119 -12.20 20.56 4.83
C GLU A 119 -11.70 20.89 3.42
N SER A 120 -11.59 19.89 2.53
CA SER A 120 -10.81 20.01 1.29
C SER A 120 -11.54 19.53 0.03
N SER A 121 -12.65 18.81 0.15
CA SER A 121 -13.40 18.31 -1.01
C SER A 121 -14.35 19.36 -1.57
N ASN A 122 -14.69 19.22 -2.86
CA ASN A 122 -15.81 19.91 -3.49
C ASN A 122 -17.19 19.45 -2.98
N MET A 123 -17.27 18.42 -2.13
CA MET A 123 -18.52 17.94 -1.52
C MET A 123 -18.42 17.87 0.02
N PRO A 124 -18.23 19.01 0.72
CA PRO A 124 -17.96 19.03 2.15
C PRO A 124 -19.16 18.64 3.03
N HIS A 125 -20.34 18.50 2.43
CA HIS A 125 -21.59 18.14 3.10
C HIS A 125 -21.79 16.62 3.22
N LEU A 126 -20.91 15.80 2.63
CA LEU A 126 -21.02 14.35 2.68
C LEU A 126 -20.60 13.81 4.05
N ILE A 127 -21.32 12.78 4.47
CA ILE A 127 -21.08 12.07 5.73
C ILE A 127 -20.79 10.61 5.39
N LEU A 128 -19.56 10.19 5.63
CA LEU A 128 -19.02 8.86 5.38
C LEU A 128 -19.16 7.93 6.57
N CYS A 129 -18.90 8.45 7.77
CA CYS A 129 -18.96 7.71 9.02
C CYS A 129 -19.63 8.52 10.12
N ASP A 130 -20.03 7.84 11.19
CA ASP A 130 -20.48 8.46 12.42
C ASP A 130 -19.31 8.98 13.28
N ASP A 131 -19.62 9.54 14.45
CA ASP A 131 -18.62 10.09 15.39
C ASP A 131 -17.67 9.01 15.94
N ALA A 132 -18.02 7.72 15.85
CA ALA A 132 -17.17 6.61 16.24
C ALA A 132 -16.26 6.12 15.09
N GLY A 133 -16.48 6.60 13.86
CA GLY A 133 -15.74 6.16 12.66
C GLY A 133 -16.34 4.93 11.98
N GLU A 134 -17.55 4.52 12.35
CA GLU A 134 -18.29 3.44 11.68
C GLU A 134 -18.89 3.96 10.37
N LEU A 135 -18.67 3.23 9.27
CA LEU A 135 -19.10 3.68 7.94
C LEU A 135 -20.61 3.58 7.76
N VAL A 136 -21.18 4.58 7.08
CA VAL A 136 -22.57 4.59 6.69
C VAL A 136 -22.76 3.71 5.44
N GLU A 137 -23.25 2.49 5.63
CA GLU A 137 -23.47 1.54 4.52
C GLU A 137 -24.71 1.87 3.67
N GLY A 138 -24.72 1.39 2.42
CA GLY A 138 -25.92 1.38 1.56
C GLY A 138 -26.44 2.74 1.11
N ARG A 139 -25.73 3.83 1.41
CA ARG A 139 -26.11 5.19 1.05
C ARG A 139 -25.34 5.66 -0.19
N ASP A 140 -26.08 6.15 -1.16
CA ASP A 140 -25.51 7.00 -2.20
C ASP A 140 -25.08 8.33 -1.58
N ILE A 141 -23.78 8.55 -1.56
CA ILE A 141 -23.21 9.77 -1.01
C ILE A 141 -23.21 10.90 -2.04
N THR A 142 -23.44 10.65 -3.33
CA THR A 142 -23.54 11.73 -4.31
C THR A 142 -24.95 12.32 -4.36
N GLY A 143 -25.91 11.71 -3.65
CA GLY A 143 -27.30 12.15 -3.64
C GLY A 143 -27.96 12.01 -5.01
N GLY A 144 -27.53 11.04 -5.83
CA GLY A 144 -28.01 10.81 -7.19
C GLY A 144 -27.47 11.80 -8.22
N GLN A 145 -26.53 12.68 -7.84
CA GLN A 145 -25.91 13.63 -8.75
C GLN A 145 -24.66 13.01 -9.38
N GLY A 146 -24.55 13.08 -10.71
CA GLY A 146 -23.29 12.80 -11.36
C GLY A 146 -22.28 13.88 -10.98
N CYS A 147 -21.21 13.51 -10.28
CA CYS A 147 -20.20 14.45 -9.82
C CYS A 147 -18.79 13.91 -10.05
N GLU A 148 -17.89 14.81 -10.46
CA GLU A 148 -16.45 14.61 -10.29
C GLU A 148 -16.14 14.82 -8.81
N PHE A 149 -15.90 13.74 -8.06
CA PHE A 149 -15.46 13.85 -6.67
C PHE A 149 -13.99 14.27 -6.64
N ASN A 150 -13.61 15.21 -5.79
CA ASN A 150 -12.21 15.54 -5.55
C ASN A 150 -11.90 15.71 -4.05
N ASP A 151 -10.63 15.49 -3.69
CA ASP A 151 -10.10 15.67 -2.33
C ASP A 151 -9.30 16.98 -2.16
N GLY A 152 -9.40 17.88 -3.14
CA GLY A 152 -8.60 19.10 -3.25
C GLY A 152 -7.28 18.93 -4.02
N HIS A 153 -6.81 17.69 -4.24
CA HIS A 153 -5.58 17.38 -4.97
C HIS A 153 -5.82 16.54 -6.23
N HIS A 154 -6.79 15.63 -6.19
CA HIS A 154 -7.12 14.70 -7.26
C HIS A 154 -8.62 14.72 -7.55
N ALA A 155 -9.01 14.59 -8.82
CA ALA A 155 -10.41 14.54 -9.25
C ALA A 155 -10.72 13.22 -9.96
N TRP A 156 -11.92 12.68 -9.73
CA TRP A 156 -12.37 11.41 -10.30
C TRP A 156 -13.80 11.49 -10.81
N ASP A 157 -14.01 11.13 -12.08
CA ASP A 157 -15.33 11.05 -12.71
C ASP A 157 -16.02 9.72 -12.37
N ARG A 158 -16.79 9.72 -11.27
CA ARG A 158 -17.48 8.53 -10.74
C ARG A 158 -18.88 8.92 -10.27
N PRO A 159 -19.88 8.98 -11.17
CA PRO A 159 -21.18 9.58 -10.88
C PRO A 159 -22.04 8.83 -9.85
N GLN A 160 -21.68 7.58 -9.49
CA GLN A 160 -22.45 6.74 -8.55
C GLN A 160 -21.50 5.88 -7.71
N LEU A 161 -20.88 6.45 -6.68
CA LEU A 161 -20.11 5.67 -5.71
C LEU A 161 -20.89 5.49 -4.40
N PRO A 162 -20.98 4.25 -3.88
CA PRO A 162 -21.39 4.06 -2.49
C PRO A 162 -20.34 4.67 -1.55
N ALA A 163 -20.77 5.09 -0.35
CA ALA A 163 -19.91 5.70 0.67
C ALA A 163 -18.57 4.96 0.86
N TRP A 164 -18.66 3.63 1.01
CA TRP A 164 -17.53 2.72 1.13
C TRP A 164 -16.48 2.87 0.02
N SER A 165 -16.92 2.96 -1.24
CA SER A 165 -16.01 3.04 -2.38
C SER A 165 -15.28 4.38 -2.42
N ALA A 166 -15.97 5.50 -2.13
CA ALA A 166 -15.32 6.81 -2.09
C ALA A 166 -14.32 6.94 -0.93
N VAL A 167 -14.66 6.43 0.26
CA VAL A 167 -13.72 6.34 1.39
C VAL A 167 -12.49 5.55 0.99
N ARG A 168 -12.68 4.36 0.41
CA ARG A 168 -11.58 3.51 -0.03
C ARG A 168 -10.71 4.20 -1.08
N PHE A 169 -11.30 4.88 -2.07
CA PHE A 169 -10.55 5.64 -3.06
C PHE A 169 -9.74 6.77 -2.43
N LEU A 170 -10.38 7.61 -1.62
CA LEU A 170 -9.73 8.73 -0.93
C LEU A 170 -8.57 8.24 -0.07
N LEU A 171 -8.83 7.25 0.78
CA LEU A 171 -7.86 6.74 1.71
C LEU A 171 -6.72 5.98 1.03
N GLN A 172 -6.97 5.28 -0.08
CA GLN A 172 -5.90 4.64 -0.87
C GLN A 172 -4.85 5.64 -1.39
N HIS A 173 -5.27 6.87 -1.71
CA HIS A 173 -4.41 7.92 -2.28
C HIS A 173 -3.94 8.95 -1.25
N THR A 174 -4.39 8.83 0.00
CA THR A 174 -3.98 9.72 1.09
C THR A 174 -3.02 9.02 2.04
N ASP A 175 -1.90 9.69 2.31
CA ASP A 175 -0.96 9.30 3.36
C ASP A 175 -1.53 9.71 4.72
N LEU A 176 -1.83 8.72 5.55
CA LEU A 176 -2.33 8.87 6.91
C LEU A 176 -1.24 8.63 7.96
N THR A 177 0.04 8.57 7.56
CA THR A 177 1.12 8.56 8.54
C THR A 177 1.02 9.82 9.40
N SER A 178 1.01 9.64 10.71
CA SER A 178 1.11 10.76 11.64
C SER A 178 2.42 11.49 11.32
N THR A 179 2.31 12.71 10.81
CA THR A 179 3.49 13.56 10.62
C THR A 179 4.15 13.66 12.00
N PRO A 180 5.43 13.28 12.17
CA PRO A 180 6.10 13.59 13.43
C PRO A 180 6.01 15.10 13.59
N ALA A 181 5.38 15.54 14.68
CA ALA A 181 5.32 16.94 15.03
C ALA A 181 6.76 17.47 14.97
N HIS A 182 7.05 18.33 14.00
CA HIS A 182 8.30 19.05 13.98
C HIS A 182 8.38 19.82 15.31
N ALA A 183 9.27 19.35 16.19
CA ALA A 183 9.68 20.04 17.40
C ALA A 183 10.62 21.20 17.04
#